data_AF-A0A150NFS3-F1
#
_entry.id   AF-A0A150NFS3-F1
#
_cell.length_a   1.000
_cell.length_b   1.000
_cell.length_c   1.000
_cell.angle_alpha   90.00
_cell.angle_beta   90.00
_cell.angle_gamma   90.00
#
_symmetry.space_group_name_H-M   'P 1'
#
loop_
_entity.id
_entity.type
_entity.pdbx_description
1 polymer ?
#
loop_
_entity_poly.entity_id
_entity_poly.type
_entity_poly.pdbx_seq_one_letter_code
_entity_poly.pdbx_strand_id
1 'polypeptide(L)'
;MTYDFGDIKSIYKNYLEPHLDHRYLNETLPYMNTTAENMVYWIFQTMNQELPDERGLRLEYVRLYETPTAFAEFRREWLDD
;
A
#
# COMPACT_ATOMS: atom_id res chain seq x y z
N MET A 1 -17.64 -7.10 -9.76
CA MET A 1 -17.63 -5.63 -9.59
C MET A 1 -16.22 -5.25 -9.22
N THR A 2 -15.79 -4.03 -9.52
CA THR A 2 -14.43 -3.54 -9.31
C THR A 2 -14.52 -2.15 -8.70
N TYR A 3 -13.53 -1.75 -7.91
CA TYR A 3 -13.45 -0.38 -7.41
C TYR A 3 -13.24 0.62 -8.55
N ASP A 4 -13.72 1.84 -8.35
CA ASP A 4 -13.40 2.96 -9.23
C ASP A 4 -11.95 3.43 -8.98
N PHE A 5 -11.26 3.82 -10.05
CA PHE A 5 -9.88 4.31 -9.92
C PHE A 5 -9.80 5.64 -9.15
N GLY A 6 -10.87 6.43 -9.13
CA GLY A 6 -11.00 7.67 -8.38
C GLY A 6 -10.97 7.44 -6.86
N ASP A 7 -11.59 6.36 -6.39
CA ASP A 7 -11.57 5.99 -4.97
C ASP A 7 -10.16 5.56 -4.55
N ILE A 8 -9.54 4.66 -5.32
CA ILE A 8 -8.16 4.21 -5.11
C ILE A 8 -7.18 5.40 -5.12
N LYS A 9 -7.34 6.32 -6.07
CA LYS A 9 -6.51 7.52 -6.18
C LYS A 9 -6.70 8.44 -4.98
N SER A 10 -7.93 8.60 -4.49
CA SER A 10 -8.21 9.43 -3.31
C SER A 10 -7.57 8.85 -2.06
N ILE A 11 -7.61 7.52 -1.89
CA ILE A 11 -6.93 6.84 -0.78
C ILE A 11 -5.42 7.11 -0.85
N TYR A 12 -4.80 6.90 -2.03
CA TYR A 12 -3.38 7.21 -2.21
C TYR A 12 -3.04 8.65 -1.83
N LYS A 13 -3.79 9.62 -2.36
CA LYS A 13 -3.57 11.05 -2.14
C LYS A 13 -3.69 11.45 -0.67
N ASN A 14 -4.63 10.87 0.06
CA ASN A 14 -4.91 11.29 1.43
C ASN A 14 -4.07 10.55 2.47
N TYR A 15 -3.70 9.29 2.22
CA TYR A 15 -3.11 8.42 3.24
C TYR A 15 -1.71 7.92 2.92
N LEU A 16 -1.29 7.89 1.65
CA LEU A 16 0.04 7.39 1.26
C LEU A 16 0.97 8.51 0.79
N GLU A 17 0.52 9.34 -0.14
CA GLU A 17 1.32 10.43 -0.73
C GLU A 17 1.97 11.35 0.31
N PRO A 18 1.29 11.80 1.39
CA PRO A 18 1.89 12.72 2.37
C PRO A 18 3.13 12.15 3.07
N HIS A 19 3.24 10.83 3.15
CA HIS A 19 4.33 10.10 3.80
C HIS A 19 5.42 9.67 2.82
N LEU A 20 5.12 9.53 1.53
CA LEU A 20 6.01 8.90 0.55
C LEU A 20 6.64 9.91 -0.42
N ASP A 21 5.85 10.83 -0.99
CA ASP A 21 6.32 11.65 -2.10
C ASP A 21 7.20 12.82 -1.61
N HIS A 22 8.40 12.95 -2.19
CA HIS A 22 9.39 13.97 -1.79
C HIS A 22 9.68 14.00 -0.28
N ARG A 23 9.66 12.84 0.39
CA ARG A 23 9.93 12.69 1.82
C ARG A 23 11.16 11.85 2.11
N TYR A 24 11.78 12.10 3.26
CA TYR A 24 12.76 11.18 3.83
C TYR A 24 12.03 10.10 4.63
N LEU A 25 12.00 8.87 4.09
CA LEU A 25 11.14 7.79 4.56
C LEU A 25 11.33 7.41 6.04
N ASN A 26 12.56 7.53 6.55
CA ASN A 26 12.87 7.21 7.95
C ASN A 26 12.25 8.21 8.95
N GLU A 27 11.77 9.36 8.50
CA GLU A 27 11.09 10.37 9.34
C GLU A 27 9.58 10.36 9.18
N THR A 28 9.06 9.87 8.05
CA THR A 28 7.64 10.00 7.69
C THR A 28 6.85 8.71 7.78
N LEU A 29 7.52 7.55 7.67
CA LEU A 29 6.90 6.25 7.84
C LEU A 29 6.93 5.81 9.31
N PRO A 30 6.09 4.84 9.69
CA PRO A 30 6.17 4.20 11.01
C PRO A 30 7.58 3.65 11.27
N TYR A 31 7.91 3.43 12.54
CA TYR A 31 9.23 2.91 12.93
C TYR A 31 9.44 1.49 12.38
N MET A 32 10.12 1.40 11.24
CA MET A 32 10.51 0.17 10.54
C MET A 32 11.75 0.41 9.70
N ASN A 33 12.47 -0.66 9.36
CA ASN A 33 13.50 -0.57 8.32
C ASN A 33 12.80 -0.27 6.99
N THR A 34 13.20 0.79 6.30
CA THR A 34 12.54 1.31 5.08
C THR A 34 12.94 0.53 3.82
N THR A 35 12.89 -0.80 3.89
CA THR A 35 13.07 -1.69 2.73
C THR A 35 11.77 -1.79 1.93
N ALA A 36 11.87 -2.18 0.65
CA ALA A 36 10.70 -2.34 -0.21
C ALA A 36 9.69 -3.35 0.34
N GLU A 37 10.15 -4.42 1.01
CA GLU A 37 9.31 -5.47 1.61
C GLU A 37 8.49 -4.94 2.79
N ASN A 38 9.10 -4.16 3.69
CA ASN A 38 8.38 -3.57 4.81
C ASN A 38 7.41 -2.47 4.34
N MET A 39 7.84 -1.68 3.35
CA MET A 39 7.00 -0.63 2.77
C MET A 39 5.78 -1.21 2.05
N VAL A 40 5.94 -2.27 1.25
CA VAL A 40 4.79 -2.87 0.53
C VAL A 40 3.76 -3.45 1.49
N TYR A 41 4.20 -4.02 2.61
CA TYR A 41 3.31 -4.47 3.68
C TYR A 41 2.56 -3.30 4.31
N TRP A 42 3.26 -2.22 4.67
CA TRP A 42 2.62 -1.01 5.22
C TRP A 42 1.61 -0.41 4.24
N ILE A 43 1.97 -0.27 2.96
CA ILE A 43 1.06 0.23 1.91
C ILE A 43 -0.17 -0.68 1.80
N PHE A 44 0.00 -2.00 1.83
CA PHE A 44 -1.10 -2.95 1.80
C PHE A 44 -2.05 -2.74 2.99
N GLN A 45 -1.52 -2.61 4.21
CA GLN A 45 -2.32 -2.41 5.41
C GLN A 45 -3.11 -1.11 5.33
N THR A 46 -2.46 0.01 4.96
CA THR A 46 -3.13 1.31 4.80
C THR A 46 -4.22 1.26 3.73
N MET A 47 -3.93 0.70 2.56
CA MET A 47 -4.93 0.55 1.50
C MET A 47 -6.10 -0.34 1.93
N ASN A 48 -5.84 -1.48 2.59
CA ASN A 48 -6.87 -2.40 3.04
C ASN A 48 -7.75 -1.80 4.14
N GLN A 49 -7.21 -0.90 4.98
CA GLN A 49 -7.98 -0.20 6.02
C GLN A 49 -8.90 0.87 5.43
N GLU A 50 -8.41 1.63 4.46
CA GLU A 50 -9.12 2.80 3.92
C GLU A 50 -9.99 2.47 2.69
N LEU A 51 -9.88 1.25 2.15
CA LEU A 51 -10.78 0.78 1.10
C LEU A 51 -12.21 0.67 1.64
N PRO A 52 -13.22 1.22 0.94
CA PRO A 52 -14.62 1.13 1.35
C PRO A 52 -15.05 -0.34 1.47
N ASP A 53 -15.86 -0.72 2.47
CA ASP A 53 -16.44 -2.07 2.52
C ASP A 53 -17.62 -2.17 1.54
N GLU A 54 -17.31 -2.32 0.25
CA GLU A 54 -18.30 -2.45 -0.81
C GLU A 54 -18.44 -3.88 -1.29
N ARG A 55 -19.62 -4.48 -1.05
CA ARG A 55 -20.11 -5.69 -1.74
C ARG A 55 -19.14 -6.89 -1.70
N GLY A 56 -18.30 -6.98 -0.67
CA GLY A 56 -17.32 -8.06 -0.51
C GLY A 56 -16.08 -7.92 -1.40
N LEU A 57 -15.84 -6.76 -2.00
CA LEU A 57 -14.60 -6.45 -2.70
C LEU A 57 -13.49 -6.13 -1.70
N ARG A 58 -12.27 -6.61 -1.97
CA ARG A 58 -11.12 -6.45 -1.08
C ARG A 58 -9.82 -6.32 -1.87
N LEU A 59 -8.78 -5.85 -1.19
CA LEU A 59 -7.43 -5.81 -1.72
C LEU A 59 -6.82 -7.21 -1.73
N GLU A 60 -6.36 -7.66 -2.90
CA GLU A 60 -5.72 -8.98 -3.06
C GLU A 60 -4.20 -8.91 -2.94
N TYR A 61 -3.55 -7.90 -3.55
CA TYR A 61 -2.11 -7.71 -3.43
C TYR A 61 -1.71 -6.26 -3.70
N VAL A 62 -0.52 -5.89 -3.23
CA VAL A 62 0.19 -4.66 -3.61
C VAL A 62 1.58 -5.05 -4.08
N ARG A 63 2.05 -4.41 -5.16
CA ARG A 63 3.41 -4.53 -5.66
C ARG A 63 4.09 -3.17 -5.66
N LEU A 64 5.24 -3.09 -5.01
CA LEU A 64 6.07 -1.89 -4.93
C LEU A 64 7.35 -2.12 -5.74
N TYR A 65 7.55 -1.32 -6.78
CA TYR A 65 8.77 -1.32 -7.58
C TYR A 65 9.74 -0.30 -6.99
N GLU A 66 10.90 -0.76 -6.52
CA GLU A 66 11.99 0.11 -6.07
C GLU A 66 12.78 0.65 -7.28
N THR A 67 12.96 -0.21 -8.27
CA THR A 67 13.56 0.13 -9.57
C THR A 67 12.70 -0.49 -10.68
N PRO A 68 12.92 -0.15 -11.96
CA PRO A 68 12.15 -0.74 -13.06
C PRO A 68 12.22 -2.27 -13.15
N THR A 69 13.25 -2.90 -12.56
CA THR A 69 13.49 -4.36 -12.63
C THR A 69 13.42 -5.07 -11.28
N ALA A 70 13.31 -4.35 -10.16
CA ALA A 70 13.26 -4.94 -8.82
C ALA A 70 12.01 -4.47 -8.08
N PHE A 71 11.28 -5.42 -7.49
CA PHE A 71 10.05 -5.16 -6.75
C PHE A 71 9.91 -6.07 -5.53
N ALA A 72 9.14 -5.60 -4.56
CA ALA A 72 8.54 -6.39 -3.50
C ALA A 72 7.02 -6.48 -3.71
N GLU A 73 6.41 -7.58 -3.33
CA GLU A 73 4.97 -7.81 -3.43
C GLU A 73 4.47 -8.36 -2.10
N PHE A 74 3.30 -7.90 -1.66
CA PHE A 74 2.58 -8.49 -0.54
C PHE A 74 1.21 -8.96 -1.02
N ARG A 75 0.88 -10.21 -0.70
CA ARG A 75 -0.39 -10.85 -1.05
C ARG A 75 -1.21 -11.13 0.20
N ARG A 76 -2.53 -10.96 0.08
CA ARG A 76 -3.47 -11.21 1.16
C ARG A 76 -3.38 -12.63 1.73
N GLU A 77 -3.11 -13.62 0.87
CA GLU A 77 -2.99 -15.03 1.25
C GLU A 77 -1.96 -15.29 2.36
N TRP A 78 -1.01 -14.38 2.58
CA TRP A 78 0.00 -14.48 3.65
C TRP A 78 -0.45 -13.90 5.00
N LEU A 79 -1.68 -13.38 5.12
CA LEU A 79 -2.25 -12.96 6.41
C LEU A 79 -2.73 -14.14 7.25
N ASP A 80 -2.99 -15.28 6.61
CA ASP A 80 -3.57 -16.47 7.22
C ASP A 80 -2.50 -17.55 7.54
N ASP A 81 -1.21 -17.26 7.29
CA ASP A 81 -0.05 -18.09 7.65
C ASP A 81 0.53 -17.76 9.04
#